data_AF-A0A1I6W076-F1
#
_entry.id   AF-A0A1I6W076-F1
#
_cell.length_a   1.000
_cell.length_b   1.000
_cell.length_c   1.000
_cell.angle_alpha   90.00
_cell.angle_beta   90.00
_cell.angle_gamma   90.00
#
_symmetry.space_group_name_H-M   'P 1'
#
loop_
_entity.id
_entity.type
_entity.pdbx_description
1 polymer ?
#
loop_
_entity_poly.entity_id
_entity_poly.type
_entity_poly.pdbx_seq_one_letter_code
_entity_poly.pdbx_strand_id
1 'polypeptide(L)' 'MTAGSRFTAREASVSGPPRPAGVLRMVHPGLDGELRLAYETLELPADDDQRLLVYLPADEGTAARLAALSAAGERLRAV' A
#
# COMPACT_ATOMS: atom_id res chain seq x y z
N MET A 1 16.78 -19.12 -8.85
CA MET A 1 16.18 -18.27 -7.80
C MET A 1 15.52 -19.17 -6.77
N THR A 2 15.79 -19.01 -5.47
CA THR A 2 15.11 -19.76 -4.41
C THR A 2 14.41 -18.77 -3.49
N ALA A 3 13.11 -18.56 -3.70
CA ALA A 3 12.25 -17.85 -2.76
C ALA A 3 11.85 -18.81 -1.61
N GLY A 4 11.55 -18.26 -0.43
CA GLY A 4 11.12 -19.05 0.72
C GLY A 4 9.71 -19.62 0.56
N SER A 5 9.38 -20.67 1.32
CA SER A 5 8.14 -21.45 1.19
C SER A 5 6.85 -20.61 1.26
N ARG A 6 6.79 -19.57 2.11
CA ARG A 6 5.63 -18.68 2.18
C ARG A 6 5.40 -17.89 0.88
N PHE A 7 6.47 -17.46 0.22
CA PHE A 7 6.36 -16.74 -1.04
C PHE A 7 5.84 -17.68 -2.14
N THR A 8 6.47 -18.85 -2.30
CA THR A 8 6.08 -19.83 -3.33
C THR A 8 4.64 -20.31 -3.15
N ALA A 9 4.18 -20.52 -1.92
CA ALA A 9 2.79 -20.89 -1.66
C ALA A 9 1.79 -19.78 -2.07
N ARG A 10 2.16 -18.51 -1.89
CA ARG A 10 1.31 -17.38 -2.31
C ARG A 10 1.33 -17.22 -3.83
N GLU A 11 2.49 -17.34 -4.47
CA GLU A 11 2.62 -17.27 -5.92
C GLU A 11 1.73 -18.32 -6.62
N ALA A 12 1.79 -19.57 -6.16
CA ALA A 12 0.95 -20.65 -6.68
C ALA A 12 -0.57 -20.48 -6.48
N SER A 13 -1.01 -19.54 -5.62
CA SER A 13 -2.42 -19.29 -5.33
C SER A 13 -2.98 -17.99 -5.93
N VAL A 14 -2.13 -17.13 -6.52
CA VAL A 14 -2.58 -15.89 -7.15
C VAL A 14 -3.18 -16.19 -8.53
N SER A 15 -4.42 -15.75 -8.75
CA SER A 15 -5.08 -15.83 -10.05
C SER A 15 -5.04 -14.48 -10.76
N GLY A 16 -4.21 -14.38 -11.79
CA GLY A 16 -4.18 -13.25 -12.73
C GLY A 16 -3.31 -12.06 -12.32
N PRO A 17 -3.21 -11.05 -13.21
CA PRO A 17 -2.36 -9.88 -12.98
C PRO A 17 -2.90 -8.99 -11.86
N PRO A 18 -2.02 -8.20 -11.20
CA PRO A 18 -2.44 -7.24 -10.19
C PRO A 18 -3.36 -6.19 -10.81
N ARG A 19 -4.30 -5.68 -10.00
CA ARG A 19 -5.17 -4.57 -10.42
C ARG A 19 -4.38 -3.26 -10.33
N PRO A 20 -4.53 -2.33 -11.30
CA PRO A 20 -3.80 -1.07 -11.29
C PRO A 20 -4.28 -0.09 -10.22
N ALA A 21 -5.53 -0.27 -9.73
CA ALA A 21 -6.14 0.52 -8.67
C ALA A 21 -7.08 -0.31 -7.80
N GLY A 22 -7.36 0.19 -6.59
CA GLY A 22 -8.28 -0.45 -5.65
C GLY A 22 -8.28 0.20 -4.27
N VAL A 23 -8.84 -0.50 -3.27
CA VAL A 23 -8.79 -0.06 -1.86
C VAL A 23 -8.04 -1.11 -1.04
N LEU A 24 -6.92 -0.71 -0.45
CA LEU A 24 -6.18 -1.45 0.56
C LEU A 24 -6.83 -1.21 1.93
N ARG A 25 -7.11 -2.29 2.65
CA ARG A 25 -7.62 -2.25 4.02
C ARG A 25 -6.53 -2.74 4.95
N MET A 26 -6.14 -1.92 5.92
CA MET A 26 -5.01 -2.21 6.80
C MET A 26 -5.34 -1.81 8.24
N VAL A 27 -5.11 -2.73 9.19
CA VAL A 27 -5.12 -2.41 10.62
C VAL A 27 -3.70 -1.98 11.00
N HIS A 28 -3.53 -0.69 11.28
CA HIS A 28 -2.22 -0.15 11.65
C HIS A 28 -1.99 -0.32 13.17
N PRO A 29 -0.84 -0.86 13.62
CA PRO A 29 -0.64 -1.20 15.03
C PRO A 29 -0.64 0.01 15.96
N GLY A 30 -0.26 1.18 15.46
CA GLY A 30 -0.26 2.44 16.22
C GLY A 30 -1.54 3.26 16.11
N LEU A 31 -2.62 2.73 15.53
CA LEU A 31 -3.88 3.45 15.38
C LEU A 31 -5.06 2.62 15.86
N ASP A 32 -6.04 3.30 16.45
CA ASP A 32 -7.33 2.70 16.75
C ASP A 32 -8.21 2.67 15.48
N GLY A 33 -8.24 1.49 14.85
CA GLY A 33 -9.13 1.17 13.74
C GLY A 33 -8.45 0.85 12.42
N GLU A 34 -9.27 0.56 11.41
CA GLU A 34 -8.82 0.23 10.05
C GLU A 34 -8.56 1.51 9.24
N LEU A 35 -7.48 1.50 8.47
CA LEU A 35 -7.22 2.44 7.38
C LEU A 35 -7.76 1.86 6.07
N ARG A 36 -8.52 2.68 5.33
CA ARG A 36 -9.01 2.36 3.99
C ARG A 36 -8.31 3.27 2.99
N LEU A 37 -7.31 2.73 2.31
CA LEU A 37 -6.44 3.47 1.41
C LEU A 37 -6.81 3.14 -0.03
N ALA A 38 -7.40 4.08 -0.75
CA ALA A 38 -7.47 4.00 -2.20
C ALA A 38 -6.04 4.04 -2.74
N TYR A 39 -5.70 3.14 -3.65
CA TYR A 39 -4.40 3.13 -4.32
C TYR A 39 -4.55 3.25 -5.81
N GLU A 40 -3.61 3.97 -6.41
CA GLU A 40 -3.46 4.11 -7.85
C GLU A 40 -1.99 3.91 -8.23
N THR A 41 -1.77 3.15 -9.30
CA THR A 41 -0.45 2.91 -9.86
C THR A 41 -0.28 3.73 -11.12
N LEU A 42 0.75 4.57 -11.17
CA LEU A 42 1.15 5.33 -12.35
C LEU A 42 2.51 4.83 -12.84
N GLU A 43 2.55 4.24 -14.02
CA GLU A 43 3.79 3.87 -14.70
C GLU A 43 4.52 5.14 -15.14
N LEU A 44 5.82 5.25 -14.83
CA LEU A 44 6.62 6.41 -15.18
C LEU A 44 7.34 6.18 -16.51
N PRO A 45 7.41 7.22 -17.37
CA PRO A 45 8.21 7.14 -18.59
C PRO A 45 9.71 7.21 -18.24
N ALA A 46 10.37 6.05 -18.25
CA ALA A 46 11.80 5.85 -18.33
C ALA A 46 12.05 4.37 -18.66
N ASP A 47 13.20 4.03 -19.25
CA ASP A 47 13.60 2.64 -19.56
C ASP A 47 13.82 1.75 -18.30
N ASP A 48 13.51 2.27 -17.11
CA ASP A 48 13.86 1.71 -15.80
C ASP A 48 12.70 0.96 -15.11
N ASP A 49 11.57 0.70 -15.80
CA ASP A 49 10.37 0.03 -15.25
C ASP A 49 9.90 0.63 -13.90
N GLN A 50 9.98 1.96 -13.78
CA GLN A 50 9.60 2.69 -12.57
C GLN A 50 8.10 2.96 -12.53
N ARG A 51 7.53 2.92 -11.32
CA ARG A 51 6.13 3.27 -11.07
C ARG A 51 5.95 4.03 -9.77
N LEU A 52 4.99 4.93 -9.75
CA LEU A 52 4.47 5.57 -8.53
C LEU A 52 3.26 4.80 -8.03
N LEU A 53 3.24 4.51 -6.73
CA LEU A 53 2.08 3.96 -6.04
C LEU A 53 1.58 5.00 -5.03
N VAL A 54 0.43 5.59 -5.32
CA VAL A 54 -0.15 6.67 -4.49
C VAL A 54 -1.23 6.08 -3.61
N TYR A 55 -1.16 6.33 -2.30
CA TYR A 55 -2.21 5.97 -1.34
C TYR A 55 -2.97 7.20 -0.87
N LEU A 56 -4.28 7.20 -1.06
CA LEU A 56 -5.19 8.26 -0.67
C LEU A 56 -6.20 7.73 0.36
N PRO A 57 -6.63 8.54 1.34
CA PRO A 57 -7.71 8.14 2.25
C PRO A 57 -9.00 7.93 1.46
N ALA A 58 -9.61 6.75 1.56
CA ALA A 58 -10.87 6.42 0.92
C ALA A 58 -12.10 6.97 1.68
N ASP A 59 -11.89 7.44 2.91
CA ASP A 59 -12.92 8.08 3.74
C ASP A 59 -12.29 9.07 4.74
N GLU A 60 -13.14 9.91 5.33
CA GLU A 60 -12.76 10.97 6.27
C GLU A 60 -12.13 10.40 7.55
N GLY A 61 -12.59 9.24 8.02
CA GLY A 61 -12.01 8.56 9.16
C GLY A 61 -10.57 8.12 8.91
N THR A 62 -10.26 7.65 7.70
CA THR A 62 -8.88 7.33 7.30
C THR A 62 -8.05 8.59 7.21
N ALA A 63 -8.58 9.69 6.66
CA ALA A 63 -7.87 10.96 6.56
C ALA A 63 -7.45 11.50 7.93
N ALA A 64 -8.36 11.47 8.92
CA ALA A 64 -8.07 11.91 10.28
C ALA A 64 -6.97 11.07 10.96
N ARG A 65 -6.99 9.75 10.78
CA ARG A 65 -5.98 8.84 11.34
C ARG A 65 -4.61 9.03 10.70
N LEU A 66 -4.55 9.23 9.39
CA LEU A 66 -3.30 9.55 8.69
C LEU A 66 -2.71 10.89 9.15
N ALA A 67 -3.57 11.91 9.34
CA ALA A 67 -3.15 13.19 9.87
C ALA A 67 -2.55 13.05 11.27
N ALA A 68 -3.16 12.23 12.14
CA ALA A 68 -2.63 11.93 13.47
C ALA A 68 -1.24 11.26 13.43
N LEU A 69 -1.04 10.28 12.53
CA LEU A 69 0.28 9.65 12.33
C LEU A 69 1.32 10.67 11.86
N SER A 70 0.98 11.50 10.88
CA SER A 70 1.91 12.50 10.33
C SER A 70 2.29 13.56 11.38
N ALA A 71 1.36 13.92 12.26
CA ALA A 71 1.59 14.86 13.35
C ALA A 71 2.46 14.24 14.48
N ALA A 72 2.39 12.93 14.69
CA ALA A 72 3.16 12.21 15.70
C ALA A 72 4.67 12.09 15.40
N GLY A 73 5.14 12.63 14.27
CA GLY A 73 6.57 12.81 14.02
C GLY A 73 7.32 11.55 13.55
N GLU A 74 6.65 10.42 13.34
CA GLU A 74 7.18 9.38 12.48
C GLU A 74 7.10 9.90 11.04
N ARG A 75 8.13 10.65 10.63
CA ARG A 75 8.34 10.97 9.22
C ARG A 75 8.26 9.66 8.44
N LEU A 76 7.23 9.51 7.61
CA LEU A 76 7.11 8.42 6.65
C LEU A 76 8.41 8.39 5.84
N ARG A 77 9.31 7.48 6.19
CA ARG A 77 10.52 7.22 5.42
C ARG A 77 10.10 6.26 4.32
N ALA A 78 10.07 6.77 3.09
CA ALA A 78 10.15 5.89 1.93
C ALA A 78 11.50 5.15 2.02
N VAL A 79 11.44 3.83 2.06
CA VAL A 79 12.59 2.91 1.97
C VAL A 79 12.75 2.51 0.52
#